data_AF-A0A0Q7F548-F1
#
_entry.id   AF-A0A0Q7F548-F1
#
_cell.length_a   1.000
_cell.length_b   1.000
_cell.length_c   1.000
_cell.angle_alpha   90.00
_cell.angle_beta   90.00
_cell.angle_gamma   90.00
#
_symmetry.space_group_name_H-M   'P 1'
#
loop_
_entity.id
_entity.type
_entity.pdbx_description
1 polymer ?
#
loop_
_entity_poly.entity_id
_entity_poly.type
_entity_poly.pdbx_seq_one_letter_code
_entity_poly.pdbx_strand_id
1 'polypeptide(L)'
;MSEAEFVKVKYRLTEQVARPGGMTAGIANERAQRELAAHAGDAMKSLGNMIGRLEAMNREQTAALDAVYEEASTILDIAGLFDKRVLCDACYSLCELVDRQRTHQRADWTSIGVHVSALRLLWTKDGQDPASLKSVVDGLWSITDRLAP
;
A
#
# COMPACT_ATOMS: atom_id res chain seq x y z
N MET A 1 -41.05 -53.92 2.08
CA MET A 1 -39.80 -53.56 1.40
C MET A 1 -39.79 -52.05 1.27
N SER A 2 -38.90 -51.34 1.98
CA SER A 2 -38.83 -49.87 1.88
C SER A 2 -38.04 -49.53 0.61
N GLU A 3 -38.65 -48.77 -0.29
CA GLU A 3 -38.04 -48.32 -1.53
C GLU A 3 -37.17 -47.07 -1.24
N ALA A 4 -35.95 -47.03 -1.77
CA ALA A 4 -35.03 -45.93 -1.52
C ALA A 4 -35.33 -44.77 -2.47
N GLU A 5 -35.68 -43.60 -1.91
CA GLU A 5 -35.94 -42.38 -2.67
C GLU A 5 -34.70 -41.47 -2.70
N PHE A 6 -34.23 -41.12 -3.90
CA PHE A 6 -33.08 -40.24 -4.07
C PHE A 6 -33.51 -38.77 -4.09
N VAL A 7 -33.33 -38.07 -2.97
CA VAL A 7 -33.56 -36.62 -2.89
C VAL A 7 -32.34 -35.87 -3.44
N LYS A 8 -32.47 -35.25 -4.61
CA LYS A 8 -31.46 -34.32 -5.14
C LYS A 8 -31.48 -33.03 -4.31
N VAL A 9 -30.44 -32.83 -3.50
CA VAL A 9 -30.21 -31.58 -2.76
C VAL A 9 -30.02 -30.45 -3.76
N LYS A 10 -30.95 -29.47 -3.77
CA LYS A 10 -30.77 -28.22 -4.51
C LYS A 10 -29.78 -27.34 -3.76
N TYR A 11 -28.63 -27.09 -4.37
CA TYR A 11 -27.59 -26.26 -3.77
C TYR A 11 -27.95 -24.77 -3.91
N ARG A 12 -28.23 -24.12 -2.77
CA ARG A 12 -28.58 -22.69 -2.68
C ARG A 12 -27.56 -21.77 -3.38
N LEU A 13 -26.28 -22.15 -3.40
CA LEU A 13 -25.22 -21.41 -4.09
C LEU A 13 -25.45 -21.35 -5.60
N THR A 14 -25.83 -22.47 -6.22
CA THR A 14 -26.11 -22.55 -7.66
C THR A 14 -27.29 -21.65 -8.04
N GLU A 15 -28.33 -21.60 -7.20
CA GLU A 15 -29.46 -20.70 -7.40
C GLU A 15 -29.08 -19.22 -7.26
N GLN A 16 -28.15 -18.88 -6.35
CA GLN A 16 -27.66 -17.50 -6.20
C GLN A 16 -26.80 -17.06 -7.38
N VAL A 17 -25.91 -17.92 -7.89
CA VAL A 17 -25.08 -17.63 -9.06
C VAL A 17 -25.93 -17.47 -10.33
N ALA A 18 -27.06 -18.20 -10.45
CA ALA A 18 -27.95 -18.12 -11.61
C ALA A 18 -28.84 -16.86 -11.65
N ARG A 19 -28.90 -16.06 -10.57
CA ARG A 19 -29.65 -14.80 -10.55
C ARG A 19 -28.91 -13.72 -11.35
N PRO A 20 -29.60 -12.72 -11.91
CA PRO A 20 -28.95 -11.56 -12.54
C PRO A 20 -27.95 -10.90 -11.58
N GLY A 21 -26.71 -10.70 -12.04
CA GLY A 21 -25.62 -10.18 -11.20
C GLY A 21 -24.90 -11.24 -10.35
N GLY A 22 -25.42 -12.47 -10.28
CA GLY A 22 -24.75 -13.61 -9.67
C GLY A 22 -23.51 -14.00 -10.46
N MET A 23 -22.41 -14.24 -9.76
CA MET A 23 -21.15 -14.70 -10.36
C MET A 23 -20.40 -15.62 -9.39
N THR A 24 -19.57 -16.49 -9.94
CA THR A 24 -18.66 -17.29 -9.12
C THR A 24 -17.54 -16.40 -8.58
N ALA A 25 -16.90 -16.83 -7.48
CA ALA A 25 -15.73 -16.15 -6.95
C ALA A 25 -14.60 -16.01 -7.99
N GLY A 26 -14.43 -17.01 -8.86
CA GLY A 26 -13.45 -16.96 -9.95
C GLY A 26 -13.73 -15.82 -10.93
N ILE A 27 -14.97 -15.71 -11.41
CA ILE A 27 -15.39 -14.63 -12.33
C ILE A 27 -15.26 -13.25 -11.64
N ALA A 28 -15.63 -13.15 -10.36
CA ALA A 28 -15.48 -11.93 -9.59
C ALA A 28 -14.01 -11.50 -9.49
N ASN A 29 -13.11 -12.45 -9.22
CA ASN A 29 -11.68 -12.19 -9.13
C ASN A 29 -11.07 -11.79 -10.48
N GLU A 30 -11.39 -12.50 -11.56
CA GLU A 30 -10.93 -12.14 -12.91
C GLU A 30 -11.39 -10.75 -13.32
N ARG A 31 -12.65 -10.40 -13.01
CA ARG A 31 -13.17 -9.06 -13.26
C ARG A 31 -12.42 -8.01 -12.43
N ALA A 32 -12.26 -8.24 -11.12
CA ALA A 32 -11.54 -7.31 -10.26
C ALA A 32 -10.09 -7.07 -10.74
N GLN A 33 -9.37 -8.13 -11.12
CA GLN A 33 -8.02 -8.02 -11.67
C GLN A 33 -7.98 -7.21 -12.97
N ARG A 34 -8.97 -7.39 -13.85
CA ARG A 34 -9.06 -6.62 -15.10
C ARG A 34 -9.28 -5.13 -14.85
N GLU A 35 -10.20 -4.79 -13.96
CA GLU A 35 -10.46 -3.39 -13.60
C GLU A 35 -9.23 -2.76 -12.92
N LEU A 36 -8.57 -3.49 -12.00
CA LEU A 36 -7.30 -3.03 -11.39
C LEU A 36 -6.23 -2.78 -12.44
N ALA A 37 -6.06 -3.69 -13.39
CA ALA A 37 -5.10 -3.54 -14.48
C ALA A 37 -5.41 -2.31 -15.36
N ALA A 38 -6.69 -2.01 -15.61
CA ALA A 38 -7.11 -0.84 -16.36
C ALA A 38 -6.71 0.48 -15.66
N HIS A 39 -6.65 0.50 -14.33
CA HIS A 39 -6.28 1.68 -13.54
C HIS A 39 -4.78 1.77 -13.20
N ALA A 40 -3.97 0.77 -13.56
CA ALA A 40 -2.56 0.71 -13.17
C ALA A 40 -1.78 1.97 -13.59
N GLY A 41 -1.97 2.45 -14.82
CA GLY A 41 -1.25 3.62 -15.32
C GLY A 41 -1.53 4.89 -14.53
N ASP A 42 -2.80 5.13 -14.17
CA ASP A 42 -3.20 6.33 -13.41
C ASP A 42 -2.83 6.21 -11.94
N ALA A 43 -2.86 5.00 -11.38
CA ALA A 43 -2.33 4.74 -10.05
C ALA A 43 -0.83 5.03 -9.97
N MET A 44 -0.03 4.59 -10.95
CA MET A 44 1.41 4.87 -10.97
C MET A 44 1.72 6.36 -11.10
N LYS A 45 0.98 7.10 -11.94
CA LYS A 45 1.11 8.58 -12.00
C LYS A 45 0.77 9.22 -10.66
N SER A 46 -0.30 8.74 -10.02
CA SER A 46 -0.74 9.25 -8.71
C SER A 46 0.34 9.03 -7.67
N LEU A 47 0.95 7.84 -7.60
CA LEU A 47 2.06 7.53 -6.69
C LEU A 47 3.24 8.50 -6.88
N GLY A 48 3.64 8.73 -8.13
CA GLY A 48 4.71 9.69 -8.44
C GLY A 48 4.41 11.11 -7.95
N ASN A 49 3.15 11.55 -8.09
CA ASN A 49 2.69 12.86 -7.62
C ASN A 49 2.63 12.96 -6.09
N MET A 50 2.17 11.90 -5.42
CA MET A 50 2.15 11.81 -3.95
C MET A 50 3.55 11.93 -3.34
N ILE A 51 4.50 11.18 -3.90
CA ILE A 51 5.93 11.29 -3.52
C ILE A 51 6.43 12.73 -3.75
N GLY A 52 6.03 13.36 -4.84
CA GLY A 52 6.34 14.77 -5.12
C GLY A 52 5.77 15.75 -4.08
N ARG A 53 4.58 15.47 -3.53
CA ARG A 53 4.00 16.26 -2.44
C ARG A 53 4.78 16.07 -1.15
N LEU A 54 5.19 14.85 -0.81
CA LEU A 54 6.07 14.60 0.34
C LEU A 54 7.42 15.35 0.21
N GLU A 55 7.99 15.39 -0.99
CA GLU A 55 9.21 16.18 -1.28
C GLU A 55 8.99 17.68 -1.06
N ALA A 56 7.83 18.21 -1.45
CA ALA A 56 7.46 19.60 -1.21
C ALA A 56 7.27 19.88 0.30
N MET A 57 6.51 19.03 1.00
CA MET A 57 6.31 19.12 2.46
C MET A 57 7.65 19.14 3.20
N ASN A 58 8.58 18.27 2.82
CA ASN A 58 9.91 18.20 3.43
C ASN A 58 10.79 19.42 3.13
N ARG A 59 10.62 20.04 1.96
CA ARG A 59 11.36 21.26 1.59
C ARG A 59 10.84 22.48 2.33
N GLU A 60 9.53 22.58 2.47
CA GLU A 60 8.87 23.73 3.10
C GLU A 60 8.91 23.63 4.63
N GLN A 61 8.88 22.42 5.18
CA GLN A 61 8.94 22.14 6.63
C GLN A 61 7.82 22.79 7.44
N THR A 62 6.70 23.12 6.78
CA THR A 62 5.54 23.82 7.35
C THR A 62 4.34 22.90 7.57
N ALA A 63 4.32 21.72 6.95
CA ALA A 63 3.20 20.81 7.04
C ALA A 63 3.10 20.19 8.45
N ALA A 64 1.88 19.95 8.92
CA ALA A 64 1.67 19.16 10.12
C ALA A 64 2.12 17.72 9.90
N LEU A 65 2.64 17.07 10.94
CA LEU A 65 2.99 15.64 10.90
C LEU A 65 1.77 14.78 10.51
N ASP A 66 0.56 15.26 10.81
CA ASP A 66 -0.71 14.69 10.35
C ASP A 66 -0.80 14.53 8.84
N ALA A 67 -0.53 15.61 8.11
CA ALA A 67 -0.53 15.60 6.66
C ALA A 67 0.56 14.68 6.06
N VAL A 68 1.75 14.62 6.68
CA VAL A 68 2.85 13.75 6.19
C VAL A 68 2.48 12.27 6.31
N TYR A 69 1.91 11.87 7.44
CA TYR A 69 1.46 10.50 7.67
C TYR A 69 0.29 10.12 6.75
N GLU A 70 -0.71 10.99 6.60
CA GLU A 70 -1.87 10.72 5.73
C GLU A 70 -1.43 10.51 4.28
N GLU A 71 -0.51 11.36 3.79
CA GLU A 71 0.07 11.22 2.46
C GLU A 71 0.87 9.92 2.32
N ALA A 72 1.72 9.57 3.31
CA ALA A 72 2.48 8.32 3.32
C ALA A 72 1.59 7.06 3.40
N SER A 73 0.53 7.09 4.21
CA SER A 73 -0.45 6.01 4.33
C SER A 73 -1.23 5.82 3.02
N THR A 74 -1.59 6.91 2.35
CA THR A 74 -2.27 6.83 1.05
C THR A 74 -1.37 6.22 -0.02
N ILE A 75 -0.07 6.54 -0.01
CA ILE A 75 0.92 5.88 -0.88
C ILE A 75 0.98 4.38 -0.55
N LEU A 76 1.02 4.00 0.73
CA LEU A 76 1.07 2.60 1.17
C LEU A 76 -0.13 1.80 0.65
N ASP A 77 -1.35 2.33 0.79
CA ASP A 77 -2.57 1.67 0.33
C ASP A 77 -2.55 1.40 -1.17
N ILE A 78 -2.17 2.41 -1.96
CA ILE A 78 -2.11 2.31 -3.42
C ILE A 78 -0.94 1.41 -3.88
N ALA A 79 0.22 1.52 -3.24
CA ALA A 79 1.37 0.66 -3.52
C ALA A 79 1.04 -0.82 -3.27
N GLY A 80 0.30 -1.11 -2.19
CA GLY A 80 -0.14 -2.45 -1.81
C GLY A 80 -1.07 -3.10 -2.85
N LEU A 81 -1.96 -2.31 -3.47
CA LEU A 81 -2.84 -2.76 -4.56
C LEU A 81 -2.08 -3.29 -5.78
N PHE A 82 -0.84 -2.84 -6.00
CA PHE A 82 -0.01 -3.19 -7.15
C PHE A 82 1.26 -3.98 -6.78
N ASP A 83 1.27 -4.65 -5.62
CA ASP A 83 2.35 -5.52 -5.12
C ASP A 83 3.74 -4.82 -5.06
N LYS A 84 3.76 -3.50 -4.80
CA LYS A 84 5.00 -2.72 -4.65
C LYS A 84 5.58 -2.87 -3.25
N ARG A 85 5.94 -4.10 -2.86
CA ARG A 85 6.29 -4.46 -1.47
C ARG A 85 7.40 -3.60 -0.87
N VAL A 86 8.49 -3.40 -1.61
CA VAL A 86 9.64 -2.61 -1.10
C VAL A 86 9.24 -1.15 -0.85
N LEU A 87 8.38 -0.58 -1.71
CA LEU A 87 7.83 0.75 -1.50
C LEU A 87 6.87 0.78 -0.30
N CYS A 88 6.06 -0.25 -0.12
CA CYS A 88 5.17 -0.40 1.03
C CYS A 88 5.97 -0.40 2.34
N ASP A 89 7.03 -1.21 2.44
CA ASP A 89 7.86 -1.29 3.65
C ASP A 89 8.51 0.06 3.98
N ALA A 90 8.96 0.79 2.96
CA ALA A 90 9.51 2.13 3.13
C ALA A 90 8.45 3.15 3.58
N CYS A 91 7.26 3.15 2.98
CA CYS A 91 6.15 4.02 3.39
C CYS A 91 5.73 3.73 4.83
N TYR A 92 5.63 2.44 5.19
CA TYR A 92 5.29 2.03 6.54
C TYR A 92 6.34 2.51 7.55
N SER A 93 7.63 2.42 7.22
CA SER A 93 8.71 2.97 8.07
C SER A 93 8.60 4.49 8.26
N LEU A 94 8.12 5.24 7.26
CA LEU A 94 7.85 6.68 7.36
C LEU A 94 6.62 6.96 8.23
N CYS A 95 5.54 6.18 8.08
CA CYS A 95 4.37 6.30 8.95
C CYS A 95 4.76 6.12 10.42
N GLU A 96 5.52 5.06 10.73
CA GLU A 96 6.04 4.81 12.09
C GLU A 96 6.94 5.95 12.59
N LEU A 97 7.86 6.43 11.75
CA LEU A 97 8.73 7.55 12.08
C LEU A 97 7.91 8.79 12.48
N VAL A 98 6.92 9.15 11.66
CA VAL A 98 6.08 10.32 11.86
C VAL A 98 5.19 10.14 13.10
N ASP A 99 4.64 8.94 13.32
CA ASP A 99 3.79 8.65 14.46
C ASP A 99 4.55 8.75 15.80
N ARG A 100 5.80 8.26 15.84
CA ARG A 100 6.69 8.45 17.00
C ARG A 100 7.00 9.93 17.22
N GLN A 101 7.28 10.68 16.16
CA GLN A 101 7.51 12.13 16.25
C GLN A 101 6.29 12.92 16.76
N ARG A 102 5.07 12.50 16.41
CA ARG A 102 3.83 13.05 16.97
C ARG A 102 3.75 12.81 18.47
N THR A 103 4.03 11.56 18.90
CA THR A 103 4.03 11.17 20.31
C THR A 103 4.99 12.04 21.13
N HIS A 104 6.16 12.33 20.59
CA HIS A 104 7.18 13.20 21.21
C HIS A 104 6.96 14.71 20.95
N GLN A 105 5.90 15.09 20.23
CA GLN A 105 5.57 16.46 19.84
C GLN A 105 6.75 17.23 19.20
N ARG A 106 7.58 16.52 18.43
CA ARG A 106 8.79 17.09 17.84
C ARG A 106 8.97 16.60 16.41
N ALA A 107 8.95 17.55 15.48
CA ALA A 107 9.30 17.28 14.08
C ALA A 107 10.82 17.30 13.88
N ASP A 108 11.37 16.19 13.40
CA ASP A 108 12.69 16.06 12.80
C ASP A 108 12.54 15.86 11.28
N TRP A 109 12.52 16.99 10.58
CA TRP A 109 12.47 17.05 9.12
C TRP A 109 13.70 16.44 8.45
N THR A 110 14.83 16.31 9.15
CA THR A 110 16.01 15.66 8.56
C THR A 110 15.73 14.18 8.35
N SER A 111 15.20 13.50 9.37
CA SER A 111 14.83 12.08 9.27
C SER A 111 13.70 11.88 8.26
N ILE A 112 12.67 12.74 8.26
CA ILE A 112 11.60 12.69 7.25
C ILE A 112 12.18 12.82 5.83
N GLY A 113 13.12 13.75 5.61
CA GLY A 113 13.76 13.96 4.32
C GLY A 113 14.54 12.75 3.81
N VAL A 114 15.16 11.96 4.70
CA VAL A 114 15.84 10.71 4.33
C VAL A 114 14.82 9.69 3.80
N HIS A 115 13.70 9.51 4.52
CA HIS A 115 12.63 8.59 4.08
C HIS A 115 12.03 9.06 2.76
N VAL A 116 11.72 10.34 2.60
CA VAL A 116 11.16 10.89 1.35
C VAL A 116 12.12 10.70 0.17
N SER A 117 13.41 10.95 0.37
CA SER A 117 14.44 10.72 -0.65
C SER A 117 14.55 9.23 -1.01
N ALA A 118 14.45 8.34 -0.02
CA ALA A 118 14.44 6.90 -0.24
C ALA A 118 13.19 6.45 -1.00
N LEU A 119 12.00 6.97 -0.68
CA LEU A 119 10.77 6.69 -1.45
C LEU A 119 10.93 7.07 -2.92
N ARG A 120 11.52 8.24 -3.22
CA ARG A 120 11.83 8.64 -4.60
C ARG A 120 12.82 7.69 -5.28
N LEU A 121 13.87 7.28 -4.57
CA LEU A 121 14.84 6.33 -5.09
C LEU A 121 14.19 4.98 -5.41
N LEU A 122 13.45 4.39 -4.45
CA LEU A 122 12.76 3.12 -4.58
C LEU A 122 11.73 3.15 -5.71
N TRP A 123 10.99 4.25 -5.85
CA TRP A 123 10.06 4.47 -6.94
C TRP A 123 10.77 4.50 -8.32
N THR A 124 11.91 5.16 -8.41
CA THR A 124 12.66 5.32 -9.68
C THR A 124 13.42 4.05 -10.06
N LYS A 125 13.79 3.24 -9.06
CA LYS A 125 14.58 2.01 -9.19
C LYS A 125 13.74 0.75 -9.05
N ASP A 126 12.42 0.87 -9.10
CA ASP A 126 11.51 -0.26 -8.90
C ASP A 126 11.85 -1.43 -9.83
N GLY A 127 11.91 -2.64 -9.27
CA GLY A 127 12.33 -3.86 -9.96
C GLY A 127 13.83 -3.99 -10.26
N GLN A 128 14.67 -3.01 -9.90
CA GLN A 128 16.14 -3.08 -10.07
C GLN A 128 16.81 -3.48 -8.75
N ASP A 129 17.77 -4.41 -8.81
CA ASP A 129 18.63 -4.81 -7.68
C ASP A 129 17.89 -4.94 -6.32
N PRO A 130 17.04 -5.97 -6.15
CA PRO A 130 16.20 -6.13 -4.95
C PRO A 130 16.99 -6.18 -3.63
N ALA A 131 18.24 -6.69 -3.66
CA ALA A 131 19.08 -6.78 -2.48
C ALA A 131 19.51 -5.39 -1.99
N SER A 132 19.94 -4.53 -2.93
CA SER A 132 20.29 -3.15 -2.62
C SER A 132 19.08 -2.35 -2.14
N LEU A 133 17.93 -2.48 -2.81
CA LEU A 133 16.71 -1.77 -2.38
C LEU A 133 16.24 -2.22 -0.99
N LYS A 134 16.34 -3.52 -0.67
CA LYS A 134 16.06 -4.01 0.68
C LYS A 134 17.01 -3.39 1.72
N SER A 135 18.30 -3.27 1.41
CA SER A 135 19.27 -2.66 2.33
C SER A 135 18.94 -1.20 2.66
N VAL A 136 18.37 -0.45 1.69
CA VAL A 136 17.87 0.91 1.92
C VAL A 136 16.74 0.91 2.93
N VAL A 137 15.75 0.02 2.76
CA VAL A 137 14.62 -0.12 3.68
C VAL A 137 15.07 -0.51 5.09
N ASP A 138 16.01 -1.45 5.21
CA ASP A 138 16.57 -1.84 6.51
C ASP A 138 17.29 -0.65 7.20
N GLY A 139 17.93 0.22 6.42
CA GLY A 139 18.51 1.47 6.89
C GLY A 139 17.46 2.48 7.38
N LEU A 140 16.31 2.59 6.71
CA LEU A 140 15.19 3.43 7.13
C LEU A 140 14.64 2.99 8.50
N TRP A 141 14.43 1.68 8.68
CA TRP A 141 14.01 1.13 9.97
C TRP A 141 15.00 1.42 11.08
N SER A 142 16.30 1.33 10.78
CA SER A 142 17.35 1.69 11.74
C SER A 142 17.30 3.17 12.19
N ILE A 143 16.75 4.07 11.37
CA ILE A 143 16.51 5.48 11.74
C ILE A 143 15.26 5.57 12.62
N THR A 144 14.16 4.96 12.18
CA THR A 144 12.89 4.93 12.93
C THR A 144 13.09 4.37 14.34
N ASP A 145 13.85 3.28 14.49
CA ASP A 145 14.08 2.61 15.78
C ASP A 145 14.97 3.36 16.77
N ARG A 146 15.69 4.39 16.33
CA ARG A 146 16.43 5.27 17.24
C ARG A 146 15.52 6.22 18.01
N LEU A 147 14.35 6.51 17.45
CA LEU A 147 13.27 7.18 18.17
C LEU A 147 12.57 6.08 18.97
N ALA A 148 13.02 5.86 20.21
CA ALA A 148 12.34 4.96 21.12
C ALA A 148 10.85 5.36 21.21
N PRO A 149 9.91 4.40 21.32
CA PRO A 149 8.49 4.70 21.48
C PRO A 149 8.24 5.58 22.71
#